data_AF-A0A0P7VED0-F1
#
_entry.id   AF-A0A0P7VED0-F1
#
_cell.length_a   1.000
_cell.length_b   1.000
_cell.length_c   1.000
_cell.angle_alpha   90.00
_cell.angle_beta   90.00
_cell.angle_gamma   90.00
#
_symmetry.space_group_name_H-M   'P 1'
#
loop_
_entity.id
_entity.type
_entity.pdbx_description
1 polymer ?
#
loop_
_entity_poly.entity_id
_entity_poly.type
_entity_poly.pdbx_seq_one_letter_code
_entity_poly.pdbx_strand_id
1 'polypeptide(L)'
;MGLFSRISQSADLVHGMAARLGADVTNPILRNPDQGALDFRAMILRCSACTDQVGCANLQARCTHLENAPAYCLNKAEFDPPTT
;
A
#
# COMPACT_ATOMS: atom_id res chain seq x y z
N MET A 1 13.11 0.61 -16.76
CA MET A 1 13.20 0.45 -15.30
C MET A 1 13.19 -1.03 -14.97
N GLY A 2 14.06 -1.48 -14.06
CA GLY A 2 14.21 -2.89 -13.72
C GLY A 2 13.19 -3.37 -12.69
N LEU A 3 13.14 -4.68 -12.46
CA LEU A 3 12.24 -5.29 -11.47
C LEU A 3 12.46 -4.72 -10.06
N PHE A 4 13.71 -4.52 -9.66
CA PHE A 4 14.06 -3.99 -8.33
C PHE A 4 13.56 -2.56 -8.10
N SER A 5 13.66 -1.67 -9.10
CA SER A 5 13.19 -0.29 -8.95
C SER A 5 11.67 -0.23 -8.79
N ARG A 6 10.95 -1.14 -9.46
CA ARG A 6 9.49 -1.26 -9.33
C ARG A 6 9.08 -1.74 -7.95
N ILE A 7 9.77 -2.73 -7.40
CA ILE A 7 9.54 -3.22 -6.03
C ILE A 7 9.79 -2.09 -5.02
N SER A 8 10.89 -1.35 -5.16
CA SER A 8 11.20 -0.21 -4.27
C SER A 8 10.10 0.84 -4.33
N GLN A 9 9.67 1.26 -5.52
CA GLN A 9 8.57 2.21 -5.70
C GLN A 9 7.26 1.70 -5.09
N SER A 10 7.02 0.38 -5.15
CA SER A 10 5.83 -0.22 -4.57
C SER A 10 5.80 -0.08 -3.05
N ALA A 11 6.95 -0.15 -2.37
CA ALA A 11 7.04 0.09 -0.93
C ALA A 11 6.62 1.52 -0.57
N ASP A 12 7.12 2.51 -1.30
CA ASP A 12 6.76 3.92 -1.10
C ASP A 12 5.26 4.15 -1.34
N LEU A 13 4.70 3.54 -2.40
CA LEU A 13 3.28 3.67 -2.73
C LEU A 13 2.37 3.01 -1.69
N VAL A 14 2.72 1.82 -1.17
CA VAL A 14 1.93 1.15 -0.13
C VAL A 14 1.95 1.98 1.15
N HIS A 15 3.12 2.44 1.57
CA HIS A 15 3.25 3.28 2.77
C HIS A 15 2.49 4.59 2.62
N GLY A 16 2.62 5.27 1.47
CA GLY A 16 1.92 6.52 1.20
C GLY A 16 0.40 6.37 1.08
N MET A 17 -0.10 5.24 0.58
CA MET A 17 -1.53 4.93 0.55
C MET A 17 -2.07 4.71 1.97
N ALA A 18 -1.36 3.92 2.78
CA ALA A 18 -1.73 3.68 4.18
C ALA A 18 -1.85 4.99 4.98
N ALA A 19 -0.86 5.88 4.85
CA ALA A 19 -0.85 7.18 5.51
C ALA A 19 -2.07 8.04 5.14
N ARG A 20 -2.48 8.04 3.87
CA ARG A 20 -3.63 8.84 3.39
C ARG A 20 -4.97 8.27 3.84
N LEU A 21 -5.06 6.94 3.96
CA LEU A 21 -6.25 6.25 4.47
C LEU A 21 -6.34 6.28 6.00
N GLY A 22 -5.30 6.74 6.70
CA GLY A 22 -5.19 6.59 8.15
C GLY A 22 -5.05 5.13 8.60
N ALA A 23 -4.66 4.23 7.69
CA ALA A 23 -4.41 2.83 8.00
C ALA A 23 -3.01 2.68 8.61
N ASP A 24 -2.91 1.97 9.73
CA ASP A 24 -1.63 1.74 10.40
C ASP A 24 -1.00 0.41 9.95
N VAL A 25 -0.24 0.46 8.86
CA VAL A 25 0.57 -0.67 8.37
C VAL A 25 1.85 -0.89 9.18
N THR A 26 2.20 0.05 10.07
CA THR A 26 3.42 0.05 10.88
C THR A 26 3.21 -0.56 12.27
N ASN A 27 2.03 -0.40 12.89
CA ASN A 27 1.69 -1.04 14.16
C ASN A 27 1.88 -2.56 14.15
N PRO A 28 1.41 -3.29 13.11
CA PRO A 28 1.54 -4.74 13.07
C PRO A 28 3.01 -5.17 13.11
N ILE A 29 3.90 -4.42 12.44
CA ILE A 29 5.34 -4.66 12.44
C ILE A 29 5.93 -4.44 13.85
N LEU A 30 5.51 -3.39 14.55
CA LEU A 30 6.02 -3.14 15.90
C LEU A 30 5.54 -4.17 16.93
N ARG A 31 4.32 -4.72 16.76
CA ARG A 31 3.74 -5.72 17.67
C ARG A 31 4.24 -7.13 17.42
N ASN A 32 4.38 -7.53 16.16
CA ASN A 32 4.91 -8.81 15.74
C ASN A 32 5.80 -8.60 14.51
N PRO A 33 7.10 -8.31 14.71
CA PRO A 33 8.02 -7.95 13.63
C PRO A 33 8.08 -8.98 12.51
N ASP A 34 8.09 -10.27 12.85
CA ASP A 34 8.21 -11.33 11.86
C ASP A 34 6.96 -11.37 10.97
N GLN A 35 5.76 -11.40 11.56
CA GLN A 35 4.52 -11.47 10.79
C GLN A 35 4.25 -10.15 10.05
N GLY A 36 4.39 -9.00 10.72
CA GLY A 36 4.14 -7.71 10.10
C GLY A 36 5.07 -7.43 8.92
N ALA A 37 6.33 -7.87 8.99
CA ALA A 37 7.25 -7.75 7.85
C ALA A 37 6.83 -8.62 6.67
N LEU A 38 6.32 -9.84 6.93
CA LEU A 38 5.79 -10.72 5.89
C LEU A 38 4.53 -10.14 5.23
N ASP A 39 3.60 -9.59 6.02
CA ASP A 39 2.38 -8.97 5.53
C ASP A 39 2.69 -7.74 4.67
N PHE A 40 3.59 -6.87 5.15
CA PHE A 40 4.03 -5.70 4.41
C PHE A 40 4.74 -6.08 3.10
N ARG A 41 5.60 -7.11 3.14
CA ARG A 41 6.22 -7.66 1.92
C ARG A 41 5.17 -8.18 0.93
N ALA A 42 4.12 -8.87 1.40
CA ALA A 42 3.04 -9.34 0.53
C ALA A 42 2.31 -8.17 -0.13
N MET A 43 2.03 -7.09 0.61
CA MET A 43 1.44 -5.87 0.06
C MET A 43 2.32 -5.22 -1.03
N ILE A 44 3.64 -5.16 -0.81
CA ILE A 44 4.60 -4.64 -1.78
C ILE A 44 4.57 -5.47 -3.07
N LEU A 45 4.63 -6.79 -2.95
CA LEU A 45 4.62 -7.69 -4.11
C LEU A 45 3.32 -7.57 -4.91
N ARG A 46 2.16 -7.52 -4.24
CA ARG A 46 0.87 -7.24 -4.89
C ARG A 46 0.86 -5.87 -5.58
N CYS A 47 1.31 -4.82 -4.89
CA CYS A 47 1.37 -3.48 -5.47
C CYS A 47 2.27 -3.43 -6.72
N SER A 48 3.40 -4.16 -6.71
CA SER A 48 4.31 -4.25 -7.85
C SER A 48 3.66 -4.91 -9.07
N ALA A 49 2.62 -5.72 -8.91
CA ALA A 49 1.86 -6.28 -10.03
C ALA A 49 0.77 -5.32 -10.56
N CYS A 50 0.53 -4.18 -9.90
CA CYS A 50 -0.51 -3.23 -10.30
C CYS A 50 -0.18 -2.57 -11.65
N THR A 51 -1.17 -2.48 -12.52
CA THR A 51 -1.02 -1.87 -13.85
C THR A 51 -0.96 -0.33 -13.80
N ASP A 52 -1.43 0.30 -12.72
CA ASP A 52 -1.55 1.76 -12.62
C ASP A 52 -0.83 2.38 -11.40
N GLN A 53 0.46 2.05 -11.24
CA GLN A 53 1.29 2.66 -10.18
C GLN A 53 1.52 4.16 -10.40
N VAL A 54 1.51 4.62 -11.65
CA VAL A 54 1.65 6.04 -12.00
C VAL A 54 0.40 6.82 -11.59
N GLY A 55 -0.79 6.29 -11.88
CA GLY A 55 -2.05 6.86 -11.39
C GLY A 55 -2.13 6.91 -9.87
N CYS A 56 -1.64 5.86 -9.20
CA CYS A 56 -1.51 5.84 -7.75
C CYS A 56 -0.60 6.95 -7.22
N ALA A 57 0.60 7.12 -7.79
CA ALA A 57 1.52 8.19 -7.42
C ALA A 57 0.89 9.58 -7.61
N ASN A 58 0.22 9.81 -8.74
CA ASN A 58 -0.45 11.07 -9.05
C ASN A 58 -1.63 11.35 -8.11
N LEU A 59 -2.42 10.33 -7.76
CA LEU A 59 -3.49 10.44 -6.77
C LEU A 59 -2.91 10.85 -5.42
N GLN A 60 -1.86 10.15 -4.97
CA GLN A 60 -1.20 10.43 -3.70
C GLN A 60 -0.57 11.83 -3.66
N ALA A 61 -0.02 12.32 -4.77
CA ALA A 61 0.53 13.68 -4.85
C ALA A 61 -0.54 14.77 -4.69
N ARG A 62 -1.80 14.48 -5.04
CA ARG A 62 -2.91 15.46 -5.05
C ARG A 62 -3.80 15.37 -3.81
N CYS A 63 -3.80 14.24 -3.12
CA CYS A 63 -4.66 13.98 -1.96
C CYS A 63 -3.81 13.76 -0.71
N THR A 64 -4.06 14.57 0.33
CA THR A 64 -3.46 14.37 1.66
C THR A 64 -4.22 13.35 2.50
N HIS A 65 -5.50 13.13 2.17
CA HIS A 65 -6.38 12.15 2.82
C HIS A 65 -7.26 11.45 1.77
N LEU A 66 -7.59 10.20 2.03
CA LEU A 66 -8.52 9.38 1.26
C LEU A 66 -9.46 8.67 2.23
N GLU A 67 -10.75 8.65 1.93
CA GLU A 67 -11.73 7.88 2.72
C GLU A 67 -11.66 6.39 2.43
N ASN A 68 -11.32 6.03 1.18
CA ASN A 68 -11.31 4.64 0.70
C ASN A 68 -10.14 4.42 -0.26
N ALA A 69 -9.57 3.21 -0.24
CA ALA A 69 -8.60 2.83 -1.25
C ALA A 69 -9.28 2.82 -2.64
N PRO A 70 -8.61 3.30 -3.69
CA PRO A 70 -9.20 3.36 -5.02
C PRO A 70 -9.51 1.96 -5.54
N ALA A 71 -10.54 1.81 -6.37
CA ALA A 71 -11.02 0.51 -6.86
C ALA A 71 -9.95 -0.32 -7.57
N TYR A 72 -8.94 0.32 -8.19
CA TYR A 72 -7.83 -0.37 -8.84
C TYR A 72 -6.72 -0.84 -7.88
N CYS A 73 -6.77 -0.47 -6.60
CA CYS A 73 -5.74 -0.81 -5.63
C CYS A 73 -5.76 -2.32 -5.33
N LEU A 74 -4.71 -3.03 -5.70
CA LEU A 74 -4.58 -4.47 -5.42
C LEU A 74 -4.43 -4.80 -3.92
N ASN A 75 -4.22 -3.79 -3.08
CA ASN A 75 -4.22 -3.92 -1.62
C ASN A 75 -5.49 -3.36 -0.98
N LYS A 76 -6.54 -3.06 -1.75
CA LYS A 76 -7.79 -2.48 -1.23
C LYS A 76 -8.37 -3.27 -0.05
N ALA A 77 -8.43 -4.59 -0.16
CA ALA A 77 -8.95 -5.46 0.90
C ALA A 77 -8.12 -5.44 2.20
N GLU A 78 -6.85 -5.05 2.14
CA GLU A 78 -5.98 -4.92 3.31
C GLU A 78 -6.13 -3.57 4.00
N PHE A 79 -6.65 -2.58 3.28
CA PHE A 79 -6.86 -1.22 3.77
C PHE A 79 -8.29 -0.96 4.23
N ASP A 80 -9.26 -1.59 3.57
CA ASP A 80 -10.66 -1.44 3.93
C ASP A 80 -10.94 -2.22 5.23
N PRO A 81 -11.70 -1.66 6.18
CA PRO A 81 -12.16 -2.42 7.34
C PRO A 81 -13.04 -3.60 6.88
N PRO A 82 -13.08 -4.72 7.62
CA PRO A 82 -13.93 -5.85 7.26
C PRO A 82 -15.38 -5.37 7.19
N THR A 83 -16.00 -5.47 6.01
CA THR A 83 -17.44 -5.30 5.84
C THR A 83 -18.13 -6.43 6.61
N THR A 84 -18.71 -6.09 7.77
CA THR A 84 -19.68 -6.92 8.51
C THR A 84 -20.86 -7.32 7.66
#